data_AF-A0A661B723-F1
#
_entry.id   AF-A0A661B723-F1
#
_cell.length_a   1.000
_cell.length_b   1.000
_cell.length_c   1.000
_cell.angle_alpha   90.00
_cell.angle_beta   90.00
_cell.angle_gamma   90.00
#
_symmetry.space_group_name_H-M   'P 1'
#
loop_
_entity.id
_entity.type
_entity.pdbx_description
1 polymer ?
#
loop_
_entity_poly.entity_id
_entity_poly.type
_entity_poly.pdbx_seq_one_letter_code
_entity_poly.pdbx_strand_id
1 'polypeptide(L)'
;MRRFVALLLVVLIAVFGIGCCGAVDEAKEVAKAAKEVADAATKFAEDMEKLKDEEGNFELTQKRIDRFIEHYPVLMRIIEEKQDKVERAESESSMVGITEFASLDKDLRNAGIDNAAEFYLTLIEVSAGIYYIIYEEQMESAKEEIAKGIEEMKKQLENPDVPEDQKEAIREAVKSMEESETFEAPEGLTGDELSLIRANFDKLVEVMDIEIEQEEETAEKTIE
;
A
#
# COMPACT_ATOMS: atom_id res chain seq x y z
N MET A 1 1.73 31.78 30.82
CA MET A 1 1.58 32.91 29.87
C MET A 1 2.79 33.84 29.79
N ARG A 2 3.26 34.49 30.87
CA ARG A 2 4.40 35.45 30.81
C ARG A 2 5.74 34.88 30.27
N ARG A 3 6.02 33.59 30.49
CA ARG A 3 7.24 32.93 29.99
C ARG A 3 7.16 32.52 28.51
N PHE A 4 5.96 32.28 27.99
CA PHE A 4 5.73 31.97 26.57
C PHE A 4 5.83 33.23 25.70
N VAL A 5 5.30 34.36 26.20
CA VAL A 5 5.39 35.66 25.53
C VAL A 5 6.84 36.15 25.45
N ALA A 6 7.66 35.88 26.48
CA ALA A 6 9.09 36.23 26.47
C ALA A 6 9.90 35.39 25.46
N LEU A 7 9.58 34.11 25.28
CA LEU A 7 10.24 33.23 24.30
C LEU A 7 9.89 33.63 22.85
N LEU A 8 8.63 33.98 22.60
CA LEU A 8 8.16 34.47 21.30
C LEU A 8 8.79 35.83 20.95
N LEU A 9 8.99 36.71 21.95
CA LEU A 9 9.68 37.99 21.77
C LEU A 9 11.19 37.84 21.54
N VAL A 10 11.84 36.85 22.16
CA VAL A 10 13.27 36.58 21.92
C VAL A 10 13.49 35.98 20.53
N VAL A 11 12.58 35.13 20.05
CA VAL A 11 12.59 34.64 18.65
C VAL A 11 12.33 35.78 17.66
N LEU A 12 11.36 36.66 17.93
CA LEU A 12 11.11 37.85 17.11
C LEU A 12 12.32 38.79 17.07
N ILE A 13 12.95 39.08 18.20
CA ILE A 13 14.11 39.99 18.27
C ILE A 13 15.36 39.36 17.62
N ALA A 14 15.52 38.03 17.68
CA ALA A 14 16.58 37.32 16.96
C ALA A 14 16.37 37.36 15.43
N VAL A 15 15.12 37.37 14.96
CA VAL A 15 14.77 37.53 13.53
C VAL A 15 15.00 38.96 13.02
N PHE A 16 14.95 39.98 13.88
CA PHE A 16 15.19 41.38 13.49
C PHE A 16 16.65 41.84 13.57
N GLY A 17 17.56 41.04 14.16
CA GLY A 17 18.94 41.45 14.46
C GLY A 17 20.02 41.08 13.43
N ILE A 18 19.71 40.22 12.45
CA ILE A 18 20.65 39.82 11.39
C ILE A 18 20.06 40.28 10.07
N GLY A 19 20.63 41.32 9.49
CA GLY A 19 20.22 41.79 8.17
C GLY A 19 20.39 40.68 7.13
N CYS A 20 19.33 40.42 6.37
CA CYS A 20 19.43 39.93 5.00
C CYS A 20 18.03 40.04 4.36
N CYS A 21 17.88 40.94 3.38
CA CYS A 21 16.65 41.08 2.61
C CYS A 21 16.21 39.77 1.90
N GLY A 22 17.05 38.73 1.85
CA GLY A 22 16.69 37.41 1.36
C GLY A 22 15.96 36.51 2.36
N ALA A 23 16.25 36.60 3.67
CA ALA A 23 15.71 35.67 4.67
C ALA A 23 14.20 35.89 4.96
N VAL A 24 13.74 37.13 4.83
CA VAL A 24 12.31 37.47 5.01
C VAL A 24 11.49 36.99 3.81
N ASP A 25 12.04 37.09 2.60
CA ASP A 25 11.35 36.63 1.38
C ASP A 25 11.38 35.09 1.29
N GLU A 26 12.48 34.45 1.67
CA GLU A 26 12.56 33.00 1.82
C GLU A 26 11.56 32.48 2.87
N ALA A 27 11.44 33.14 4.02
CA ALA A 27 10.44 32.79 5.04
C ALA A 27 8.99 32.95 4.55
N LYS A 28 8.71 33.93 3.66
CA LYS A 28 7.37 34.09 3.05
C LYS A 28 7.06 32.98 2.06
N GLU A 29 8.02 32.61 1.21
CA GLU A 29 7.84 31.53 0.24
C GLU A 29 7.63 30.19 0.97
N VAL A 30 8.38 29.92 2.03
CA VAL A 30 8.18 28.75 2.90
C VAL A 30 6.79 28.77 3.55
N ALA A 31 6.36 29.92 4.10
CA ALA A 31 5.03 30.03 4.72
C ALA A 31 3.89 29.85 3.70
N LYS A 32 4.08 30.32 2.45
CA LYS A 32 3.12 30.15 1.37
C LYS A 32 3.04 28.69 0.93
N ALA A 33 4.18 28.02 0.72
CA ALA A 33 4.22 26.60 0.38
C ALA A 33 3.59 25.74 1.48
N ALA A 34 3.92 26.00 2.75
CA ALA A 34 3.32 25.31 3.89
C ALA A 34 1.80 25.48 3.95
N LYS A 35 1.29 26.66 3.62
CA LYS A 35 -0.15 26.92 3.54
C LYS A 35 -0.81 26.15 2.39
N GLU A 36 -0.22 26.20 1.20
CA GLU A 36 -0.75 25.47 0.03
C GLU A 36 -0.82 23.96 0.31
N VAL A 37 0.16 23.41 1.02
CA VAL A 37 0.15 22.00 1.42
C VAL A 37 -0.90 21.73 2.50
N ALA A 38 -1.02 22.59 3.51
CA ALA A 38 -2.05 22.42 4.53
C ALA A 38 -3.46 22.47 3.93
N ASP A 39 -3.71 23.37 2.97
CA ASP A 39 -4.98 23.50 2.27
C ASP A 39 -5.26 22.24 1.41
N ALA A 40 -4.25 21.73 0.69
CA ALA A 40 -4.36 20.50 -0.09
C ALA A 40 -4.62 19.27 0.80
N ALA A 41 -3.89 19.11 1.90
CA ALA A 41 -4.07 18.03 2.85
C ALA A 41 -5.45 18.08 3.53
N THR A 42 -5.92 19.27 3.91
CA THR A 42 -7.26 19.44 4.50
C THR A 42 -8.34 19.02 3.50
N LYS A 43 -8.26 19.50 2.27
CA LYS A 43 -9.21 19.15 1.22
C LYS A 43 -9.20 17.65 0.92
N PHE A 44 -8.01 17.05 0.86
CA PHE A 44 -7.84 15.61 0.65
C PHE A 44 -8.53 14.81 1.76
N ALA A 45 -8.29 15.17 3.02
CA ALA A 45 -8.94 14.52 4.16
C ALA A 45 -10.47 14.67 4.14
N GLU A 46 -10.98 15.86 3.80
CA GLU A 46 -12.42 16.08 3.63
C GLU A 46 -13.02 15.24 2.50
N ASP A 47 -12.31 15.12 1.38
CA ASP A 47 -12.76 14.33 0.23
C ASP A 47 -12.74 12.83 0.56
N MET A 48 -11.74 12.34 1.31
CA MET A 48 -11.73 10.96 1.83
C MET A 48 -12.93 10.68 2.75
N GLU A 49 -13.23 11.59 3.67
CA GLU A 49 -14.33 11.38 4.63
C GLU A 49 -15.69 11.31 3.94
N LYS A 50 -15.90 12.07 2.85
CA LYS A 50 -17.13 12.01 2.05
C LYS A 50 -17.30 10.71 1.26
N LEU A 51 -16.21 9.98 1.04
CA LEU A 51 -16.22 8.73 0.28
C LEU A 51 -16.47 7.50 1.15
N LYS A 52 -16.42 7.69 2.48
CA LYS A 52 -16.72 6.66 3.46
C LYS A 52 -18.20 6.62 3.78
N ASP A 53 -18.68 5.43 4.11
CA ASP A 53 -20.04 5.20 4.62
C ASP A 53 -20.16 5.57 6.10
N GLU A 54 -21.33 5.28 6.70
CA GLU A 54 -21.62 5.56 8.11
C GLU A 54 -20.74 4.75 9.08
N GLU A 55 -20.15 3.66 8.61
CA GLU A 55 -19.24 2.79 9.36
C GLU A 55 -17.77 3.19 9.16
N GLY A 56 -17.50 4.15 8.26
CA GLY A 56 -16.16 4.62 7.93
C GLY A 56 -15.48 3.82 6.83
N ASN A 57 -16.21 2.95 6.13
CA ASN A 57 -15.69 2.08 5.07
C ASN A 57 -15.84 2.73 3.71
N PHE A 58 -14.88 2.46 2.81
CA PHE A 58 -14.97 2.84 1.41
C PHE A 58 -15.44 1.62 0.62
N GLU A 59 -16.42 1.80 -0.28
CA GLU A 59 -16.96 0.70 -1.09
C GLU A 59 -16.28 0.61 -2.48
N LEU A 60 -15.59 -0.48 -2.77
CA LEU A 60 -15.06 -0.73 -4.10
C LEU A 60 -16.18 -1.11 -5.08
N THR A 61 -16.37 -0.31 -6.12
CA THR A 61 -17.38 -0.58 -7.16
C THR A 61 -16.70 -0.77 -8.52
N GLN A 62 -17.35 -1.50 -9.45
CA GLN A 62 -16.84 -1.65 -10.82
C GLN A 62 -16.56 -0.29 -11.48
N LYS A 63 -17.43 0.71 -11.25
CA LYS A 63 -17.26 2.05 -11.80
C LYS A 63 -15.99 2.73 -11.27
N ARG A 64 -15.56 2.43 -10.04
CA ARG A 64 -14.31 2.94 -9.44
C ARG A 64 -13.09 2.20 -10.02
N ILE A 65 -13.18 0.88 -10.17
CA ILE A 65 -12.18 0.06 -10.86
C ILE A 65 -11.95 0.53 -12.30
N ASP A 66 -13.01 0.78 -13.07
CA ASP A 66 -12.91 1.24 -14.47
C ASP A 66 -12.16 2.58 -14.55
N ARG A 67 -12.48 3.53 -13.65
CA ARG A 67 -11.78 4.82 -13.56
C ARG A 67 -10.33 4.65 -13.12
N PHE A 68 -10.07 3.74 -12.19
CA PHE A 68 -8.72 3.44 -11.72
C PHE A 68 -7.86 2.91 -12.87
N ILE A 69 -8.36 1.94 -13.63
CA ILE A 69 -7.70 1.39 -14.82
C ILE A 69 -7.39 2.49 -15.84
N GLU A 70 -8.35 3.40 -16.10
CA GLU A 70 -8.15 4.53 -17.02
C GLU A 70 -7.09 5.53 -16.53
N HIS A 71 -7.06 5.79 -15.23
CA HIS A 71 -6.26 6.87 -14.65
C HIS A 71 -4.89 6.44 -14.12
N TYR A 72 -4.66 5.16 -13.86
CA TYR A 72 -3.40 4.67 -13.30
C TYR A 72 -2.18 4.98 -14.19
N PRO A 73 -2.23 4.81 -15.52
CA PRO A 73 -1.12 5.23 -16.39
C PRO A 73 -0.81 6.73 -16.33
N VAL A 74 -1.83 7.55 -16.02
CA VAL A 74 -1.66 9.00 -15.83
C VAL A 74 -0.88 9.29 -14.55
N LEU A 75 -1.19 8.59 -13.45
CA LEU A 75 -0.42 8.66 -12.21
C LEU A 75 1.05 8.30 -12.47
N MET A 76 1.31 7.17 -13.13
CA MET A 76 2.67 6.68 -13.36
C MET A 76 3.51 7.68 -14.15
N ARG A 77 2.96 8.24 -15.23
CA ARG A 77 3.63 9.32 -15.98
C ARG A 77 3.94 10.54 -15.11
N ILE A 78 3.03 10.96 -14.23
CA ILE A 78 3.28 12.09 -13.32
C ILE A 78 4.41 11.76 -12.33
N ILE A 79 4.44 10.53 -11.81
CA ILE A 79 5.51 10.06 -10.92
C ILE A 79 6.85 10.04 -11.66
N GLU A 80 6.91 9.49 -12.88
CA GLU A 80 8.12 9.45 -13.71
C GLU A 80 8.65 10.85 -14.02
N GLU A 81 7.78 11.79 -14.40
CA GLU A 81 8.15 13.19 -14.64
C GLU A 81 8.72 13.88 -13.39
N LYS A 82 8.42 13.34 -12.20
CA LYS A 82 8.86 13.85 -10.90
C LYS A 82 9.97 12.99 -10.26
N GLN A 83 10.37 11.88 -10.86
CA GLN A 83 11.31 10.92 -10.25
C GLN A 83 12.62 11.61 -9.82
N ASP A 84 13.19 12.44 -10.69
CA ASP A 84 14.38 13.27 -10.42
C ASP A 84 14.24 14.23 -9.22
N LYS A 85 13.01 14.60 -8.86
CA LYS A 85 12.72 15.49 -7.72
C LYS A 85 12.46 14.70 -6.45
N VAL A 86 11.81 13.54 -6.56
CA VAL A 86 11.57 12.61 -5.45
C VAL A 86 12.91 12.06 -4.94
N GLU A 87 13.81 11.63 -5.81
CA GLU A 87 15.15 11.16 -5.45
C GLU A 87 15.98 12.23 -4.72
N ARG A 88 15.78 13.51 -5.04
CA ARG A 88 16.41 14.63 -4.31
C ARG A 88 15.74 14.92 -2.97
N ALA A 89 14.42 14.77 -2.88
CA ALA A 89 13.64 14.97 -1.66
C ALA A 89 14.01 13.98 -0.55
N GLU A 90 14.38 12.74 -0.90
CA GLU A 90 14.89 11.74 0.06
C GLU A 90 16.23 12.16 0.68
N SER A 91 17.01 12.99 -0.02
CA SER A 91 18.32 13.47 0.44
C SER A 91 18.29 14.81 1.19
N GLU A 92 17.25 15.63 0.99
CA GLU A 92 17.16 16.99 1.54
C GLU A 92 15.79 17.27 2.18
N SER A 93 15.71 17.12 3.51
CA SER A 93 14.68 17.70 4.41
C SER A 93 13.20 17.28 4.17
N SER A 94 12.50 17.02 5.28
CA SER A 94 11.07 16.68 5.31
C SER A 94 10.13 17.72 4.67
N MET A 95 10.58 18.97 4.45
CA MET A 95 9.78 19.98 3.73
C MET A 95 9.65 19.70 2.23
N VAL A 96 10.64 19.05 1.59
CA VAL A 96 10.58 18.76 0.15
C VAL A 96 9.52 17.69 -0.13
N GLY A 97 9.45 16.64 0.69
CA GLY A 97 8.40 15.62 0.58
C GLY A 97 6.98 16.18 0.77
N ILE A 98 6.82 17.16 1.66
CA ILE A 98 5.53 17.83 1.92
C ILE A 98 5.09 18.67 0.70
N THR A 99 6.00 19.44 0.09
CA THR A 99 5.69 20.22 -1.13
C THR A 99 5.40 19.35 -2.34
N GLU A 100 6.10 18.22 -2.49
CA GLU A 100 5.88 17.30 -3.60
C GLU A 100 4.50 16.61 -3.48
N PHE A 101 4.06 16.24 -2.28
CA PHE A 101 2.71 15.69 -2.06
C PHE A 101 1.59 16.66 -2.47
N ALA A 102 1.69 17.93 -2.09
CA ALA A 102 0.69 18.94 -2.50
C ALA A 102 0.73 19.21 -4.01
N SER A 103 1.92 19.12 -4.62
CA SER A 103 2.04 19.22 -6.08
C SER A 103 1.37 18.05 -6.79
N LEU A 104 1.41 16.85 -6.19
CA LEU A 104 0.83 15.65 -6.77
C LEU A 104 -0.69 15.71 -6.85
N ASP A 105 -1.41 16.14 -5.79
CA ASP A 105 -2.88 16.35 -5.87
C ASP A 105 -3.25 17.33 -6.99
N LYS A 106 -2.50 18.43 -7.10
CA LYS A 106 -2.71 19.43 -8.15
C LYS A 106 -2.47 18.85 -9.55
N ASP A 107 -1.39 18.09 -9.72
CA ASP A 107 -1.02 17.53 -11.02
C ASP A 107 -2.00 16.43 -11.45
N LEU A 108 -2.48 15.61 -10.52
CA LEU A 108 -3.55 14.64 -10.77
C LEU A 108 -4.83 15.33 -11.23
N ARG A 109 -5.26 16.40 -10.56
CA ARG A 109 -6.45 17.18 -10.96
C ARG A 109 -6.27 17.83 -12.33
N ASN A 110 -5.10 18.41 -12.60
CA ASN A 110 -4.79 18.99 -13.92
C ASN A 110 -4.80 17.94 -15.03
N ALA A 111 -4.50 16.69 -14.70
CA ALA A 111 -4.51 15.57 -15.62
C ALA A 111 -5.90 14.89 -15.76
N GLY A 112 -6.94 15.45 -15.15
CA GLY A 112 -8.32 14.95 -15.26
C GLY A 112 -8.75 14.00 -14.14
N ILE A 113 -7.89 13.76 -13.15
CA ILE A 113 -8.23 12.96 -11.96
C ILE A 113 -8.81 13.91 -10.91
N ASP A 114 -10.07 14.29 -11.12
CA ASP A 114 -10.75 15.32 -10.32
C ASP A 114 -10.93 14.93 -8.85
N ASN A 115 -11.00 13.62 -8.57
CA ASN A 115 -11.14 13.07 -7.22
C ASN A 115 -9.94 12.18 -6.86
N ALA A 116 -8.82 12.81 -6.49
CA ALA A 116 -7.62 12.11 -6.07
C ALA A 116 -7.87 11.19 -4.85
N ALA A 117 -8.72 11.60 -3.90
CA ALA A 117 -9.05 10.78 -2.73
C ALA A 117 -9.70 9.44 -3.11
N GLU A 118 -10.66 9.44 -4.04
CA GLU A 118 -11.26 8.20 -4.54
C GLU A 118 -10.22 7.34 -5.26
N PHE A 119 -9.36 7.96 -6.06
CA PHE A 119 -8.31 7.25 -6.78
C PHE A 119 -7.34 6.54 -5.81
N TYR A 120 -6.88 7.22 -4.76
CA TYR A 120 -5.98 6.62 -3.78
C TYR A 120 -6.63 5.55 -2.92
N LEU A 121 -7.89 5.72 -2.50
CA LEU A 121 -8.62 4.67 -1.78
C LEU A 121 -8.80 3.43 -2.66
N THR A 122 -9.15 3.64 -3.93
CA THR A 122 -9.25 2.55 -4.92
C THR A 122 -7.89 1.86 -5.12
N LEU A 123 -6.80 2.62 -5.22
CA LEU A 123 -5.45 2.07 -5.32
C LEU A 123 -5.10 1.17 -4.13
N ILE A 124 -5.42 1.61 -2.90
CA ILE A 124 -5.13 0.86 -1.67
C ILE A 124 -5.88 -0.48 -1.68
N GLU A 125 -7.17 -0.45 -1.93
CA GLU A 125 -8.01 -1.66 -1.91
C GLU A 125 -7.69 -2.62 -3.06
N VAL A 126 -7.49 -2.11 -4.27
CA VAL A 126 -7.05 -2.90 -5.41
C VAL A 126 -5.72 -3.58 -5.12
N SER A 127 -4.74 -2.84 -4.59
CA SER A 127 -3.42 -3.40 -4.27
C SER A 127 -3.53 -4.48 -3.19
N ALA A 128 -4.26 -4.20 -2.11
CA ALA A 128 -4.49 -5.15 -1.03
C ALA A 128 -5.18 -6.43 -1.53
N GLY A 129 -6.19 -6.29 -2.39
CA GLY A 129 -6.88 -7.43 -2.98
C GLY A 129 -6.02 -8.23 -3.96
N ILE A 130 -5.20 -7.58 -4.79
CA ILE A 130 -4.25 -8.28 -5.69
C ILE A 130 -3.24 -9.09 -4.86
N TYR A 131 -2.62 -8.49 -3.84
CA TYR A 131 -1.70 -9.21 -2.97
C TYR A 131 -2.38 -10.36 -2.24
N TYR A 132 -3.61 -10.17 -1.76
CA TYR A 132 -4.40 -11.23 -1.15
C TYR A 132 -4.64 -12.39 -2.13
N ILE A 133 -5.05 -12.10 -3.37
CA ILE A 133 -5.31 -13.12 -4.39
C ILE A 133 -4.04 -13.89 -4.74
N ILE A 134 -2.93 -13.20 -5.01
CA ILE A 134 -1.64 -13.84 -5.31
C ILE A 134 -1.21 -14.73 -4.14
N TYR A 135 -1.31 -14.23 -2.92
CA TYR A 135 -0.94 -14.98 -1.74
C TYR A 135 -1.87 -16.19 -1.51
N GLU A 136 -3.17 -16.04 -1.71
CA GLU A 136 -4.12 -17.13 -1.60
C GLU A 136 -3.82 -18.23 -2.63
N GLU A 137 -3.50 -17.88 -3.88
CA GLU A 137 -3.09 -18.83 -4.92
C GLU A 137 -1.80 -19.58 -4.54
N GLN A 138 -0.78 -18.87 -4.05
CA GLN A 138 0.45 -19.48 -3.53
C GLN A 138 0.20 -20.37 -2.31
N MET A 139 -0.74 -19.99 -1.44
CA MET A 139 -1.10 -20.80 -0.30
C MET A 139 -1.92 -22.02 -0.70
N GLU A 140 -2.74 -21.95 -1.74
CA GLU A 140 -3.48 -23.12 -2.24
C GLU A 140 -2.53 -24.18 -2.82
N SER A 141 -1.49 -23.77 -3.56
CA SER A 141 -0.43 -24.70 -3.98
C SER A 141 0.35 -25.26 -2.79
N ALA A 142 0.69 -24.40 -1.82
CA ALA A 142 1.35 -24.85 -0.58
C ALA A 142 0.49 -25.79 0.26
N LYS A 143 -0.85 -25.67 0.26
CA LYS A 143 -1.75 -26.57 1.00
C LYS A 143 -1.62 -28.01 0.51
N GLU A 144 -1.47 -28.23 -0.79
CA GLU A 144 -1.28 -29.57 -1.32
C GLU A 144 0.05 -30.16 -0.84
N GLU A 145 1.12 -29.37 -0.83
CA GLU A 145 2.43 -29.79 -0.32
C GLU A 145 2.41 -30.04 1.19
N ILE A 146 1.75 -29.17 1.96
CA ILE A 146 1.56 -29.32 3.41
C ILE A 146 0.77 -30.61 3.68
N ALA A 147 -0.29 -30.88 2.93
CA ALA A 147 -1.08 -32.11 3.07
C ALA A 147 -0.24 -33.36 2.80
N LYS A 148 0.59 -33.35 1.74
CA LYS A 148 1.54 -34.43 1.45
C LYS A 148 2.57 -34.60 2.57
N GLY A 149 3.15 -33.50 3.07
CA GLY A 149 4.09 -33.52 4.19
C GLY A 149 3.47 -34.07 5.48
N ILE A 150 2.22 -33.70 5.79
CA ILE A 150 1.45 -34.26 6.91
C ILE A 150 1.26 -35.77 6.73
N GLU A 151 0.92 -36.24 5.53
CA GLU A 151 0.76 -37.67 5.26
C GLU A 151 2.07 -38.44 5.45
N GLU A 152 3.19 -37.91 4.96
CA GLU A 152 4.52 -38.51 5.15
C GLU A 152 4.93 -38.56 6.62
N MET A 153 4.71 -37.48 7.37
CA MET A 153 4.94 -37.44 8.81
C MET A 153 4.08 -38.46 9.56
N LYS A 154 2.80 -38.62 9.19
CA LYS A 154 1.93 -39.65 9.75
C LYS A 154 2.45 -41.06 9.46
N LYS A 155 3.00 -41.32 8.27
CA LYS A 155 3.66 -42.61 7.96
C LYS A 155 4.89 -42.86 8.84
N GLN A 156 5.68 -41.84 9.18
CA GLN A 156 6.81 -42.00 10.10
C GLN A 156 6.37 -42.41 11.51
N LEU A 157 5.18 -42.00 11.97
CA LEU A 157 4.64 -42.44 13.25
C LEU A 157 4.36 -43.95 13.31
N GLU A 158 4.08 -44.58 12.17
CA GLU A 158 3.83 -46.01 12.05
C GLU A 158 5.13 -46.84 12.02
N ASN A 159 6.28 -46.19 11.80
CA ASN A 159 7.56 -46.87 11.72
C ASN A 159 8.03 -47.33 13.12
N PRO A 160 8.24 -48.64 13.36
CA PRO A 160 8.70 -49.16 14.64
C PRO A 160 10.14 -48.76 15.00
N ASP A 161 10.95 -48.36 14.02
CA ASP A 161 12.35 -47.96 14.21
C ASP A 161 12.50 -46.49 14.67
N VAL A 162 11.42 -45.71 14.65
CA VAL A 162 11.42 -44.30 15.12
C VAL A 162 11.24 -44.27 16.64
N PRO A 163 12.17 -43.63 17.40
CA PRO A 163 12.04 -43.45 18.84
C PRO A 163 10.78 -42.68 19.25
N GLU A 164 10.20 -42.99 20.42
CA GLU A 164 8.95 -42.36 20.88
C GLU A 164 9.05 -40.85 21.14
N ASP A 165 10.22 -40.35 21.54
CA ASP A 165 10.49 -38.91 21.68
C ASP A 165 10.45 -38.18 20.33
N GLN A 166 10.92 -38.83 19.25
CA GLN A 166 10.78 -38.30 17.90
C GLN A 166 9.34 -38.37 17.40
N LYS A 167 8.61 -39.44 17.72
CA LYS A 167 7.18 -39.55 17.39
C LYS A 167 6.34 -38.46 18.05
N GLU A 168 6.67 -38.08 19.28
CA GLU A 168 5.95 -37.00 19.95
C GLU A 168 6.18 -35.65 19.25
N ALA A 169 7.44 -35.35 18.87
CA ALA A 169 7.75 -34.15 18.09
C ALA A 169 7.01 -34.14 16.73
N ILE A 170 6.90 -35.30 16.06
CA ILE A 170 6.16 -35.44 14.81
C ILE A 170 4.65 -35.21 15.02
N ARG A 171 4.05 -35.73 16.10
CA ARG A 171 2.62 -35.49 16.43
C ARG A 171 2.35 -34.01 16.67
N GLU A 172 3.23 -33.32 17.38
CA GLU A 172 3.11 -31.88 17.64
C GLU A 172 3.24 -31.07 16.34
N ALA A 173 4.20 -31.41 15.48
CA ALA A 173 4.36 -30.77 14.18
C ALA A 173 3.13 -30.96 13.28
N VAL A 174 2.59 -32.19 13.18
CA VAL A 174 1.36 -32.48 12.42
C VAL A 174 0.19 -31.64 12.94
N LYS A 175 -0.01 -31.61 14.25
CA LYS A 175 -1.08 -30.83 14.87
C LYS A 175 -0.95 -29.34 14.54
N SER A 176 0.25 -28.78 14.68
CA SER A 176 0.50 -27.37 14.37
C SER A 176 0.25 -27.03 12.90
N MET A 177 0.53 -27.94 11.97
CA MET A 177 0.26 -27.73 10.54
C MET A 177 -1.24 -27.87 10.21
N GLU A 178 -1.94 -28.82 10.84
CA GLU A 178 -3.39 -29.00 10.69
C GLU A 178 -4.20 -27.84 11.30
N GLU A 179 -3.67 -27.20 12.34
CA GLU A 179 -4.28 -26.04 13.01
C GLU A 179 -3.92 -24.69 12.37
N SER A 180 -3.07 -24.67 11.32
CA SER A 180 -2.75 -23.43 10.62
C SER A 180 -4.02 -22.79 10.05
N GLU A 181 -4.29 -21.54 10.44
CA GLU A 181 -5.57 -20.87 10.21
C GLU A 181 -5.86 -20.64 8.73
N THR A 182 -7.15 -20.68 8.40
CA THR A 182 -7.68 -20.20 7.11
C THR A 182 -7.33 -18.73 6.93
N PHE A 183 -6.81 -18.38 5.76
CA PHE A 183 -6.39 -17.02 5.45
C PHE A 183 -7.61 -16.07 5.36
N GLU A 184 -7.66 -15.10 6.27
CA GLU A 184 -8.74 -14.10 6.32
C GLU A 184 -8.51 -12.97 5.31
N ALA A 185 -9.58 -12.46 4.72
CA ALA A 185 -9.56 -11.30 3.83
C ALA A 185 -8.91 -10.09 4.52
N PRO A 186 -8.24 -9.17 3.77
CA PRO A 186 -7.66 -7.98 4.34
C PRO A 186 -8.73 -7.13 5.03
N GLU A 187 -8.39 -6.51 6.16
CA GLU A 187 -9.29 -5.60 6.86
C GLU A 187 -9.78 -4.50 5.91
N GLY A 188 -11.09 -4.29 5.87
CA GLY A 188 -11.72 -3.29 4.99
C GLY A 188 -12.08 -3.79 3.59
N LEU A 189 -11.79 -5.05 3.23
CA LEU A 189 -12.26 -5.66 1.97
C LEU A 189 -13.33 -6.73 2.23
N THR A 190 -14.51 -6.53 1.66
CA THR A 190 -15.59 -7.51 1.67
C THR A 190 -15.38 -8.59 0.60
N GLY A 191 -16.08 -9.72 0.74
CA GLY A 191 -16.03 -10.80 -0.25
C GLY A 191 -16.55 -10.40 -1.65
N ASP A 192 -17.49 -9.46 -1.72
CA ASP A 192 -18.01 -8.93 -2.99
C ASP A 192 -16.95 -8.06 -3.69
N GLU A 193 -16.21 -7.25 -2.93
CA GLU A 193 -15.14 -6.41 -3.45
C GLU A 193 -13.93 -7.25 -3.90
N LEU A 194 -13.57 -8.28 -3.15
CA LEU A 194 -12.58 -9.26 -3.59
C LEU A 194 -13.02 -9.96 -4.89
N SER A 195 -14.31 -10.30 -5.02
CA SER A 195 -14.84 -10.88 -6.26
C SER A 195 -14.75 -9.91 -7.44
N LEU A 196 -14.95 -8.61 -7.21
CA LEU A 196 -14.74 -7.58 -8.23
C LEU A 196 -13.28 -7.46 -8.64
N ILE A 197 -12.34 -7.50 -7.69
CA ILE A 197 -10.90 -7.46 -7.98
C ILE A 197 -10.51 -8.71 -8.78
N ARG A 198 -10.95 -9.91 -8.37
CA ARG A 198 -10.73 -11.15 -9.13
C ARG A 198 -11.26 -11.07 -10.56
N ALA A 199 -12.46 -10.54 -10.75
CA ALA A 199 -13.06 -10.40 -12.09
C ALA A 199 -12.28 -9.44 -13.01
N ASN A 200 -11.45 -8.56 -12.46
CA ASN A 200 -10.62 -7.60 -13.19
C ASN A 200 -9.12 -7.88 -13.06
N PHE A 201 -8.72 -9.01 -12.45
CA PHE A 201 -7.35 -9.26 -11.99
C PHE A 201 -6.30 -9.07 -13.08
N ASP A 202 -6.45 -9.75 -14.23
CA ASP A 202 -5.50 -9.67 -15.34
C ASP A 202 -5.27 -8.23 -15.80
N LYS A 203 -6.34 -7.44 -15.92
CA LYS A 203 -6.25 -6.03 -16.35
C LYS A 203 -5.59 -5.16 -15.30
N LEU A 204 -5.90 -5.41 -14.02
CA LEU A 204 -5.34 -4.63 -12.93
C LEU A 204 -3.84 -4.87 -12.79
N VAL A 205 -3.43 -6.14 -12.88
CA VAL A 205 -2.01 -6.55 -12.88
C VAL A 205 -1.26 -5.97 -14.08
N GLU A 206 -1.85 -6.03 -15.28
CA GLU A 206 -1.29 -5.44 -16.50
C GLU A 206 -1.10 -3.93 -16.37
N VAL A 207 -2.14 -3.21 -15.90
CA VAL A 207 -2.09 -1.75 -15.77
C VAL A 207 -1.14 -1.30 -14.68
N MET A 208 -1.03 -2.08 -13.61
CA MET A 208 -0.13 -1.80 -12.49
C MET A 208 1.30 -2.30 -12.71
N ASP A 209 1.58 -2.94 -13.85
CA ASP A 209 2.88 -3.54 -14.18
C ASP A 209 3.40 -4.46 -13.06
N ILE A 210 2.50 -5.26 -12.48
CA ILE A 210 2.84 -6.22 -11.42
C ILE A 210 3.34 -7.51 -12.09
N GLU A 211 4.61 -7.81 -11.89
CA GLU A 211 5.17 -9.10 -12.32
C GLU A 211 4.65 -10.22 -11.40
N ILE A 212 3.85 -11.12 -11.98
CA ILE A 212 3.46 -12.37 -11.31
C ILE A 212 4.42 -13.46 -11.77
N GLU A 213 5.29 -13.90 -10.88
CA GLU A 213 6.08 -15.11 -11.10
C GLU A 213 5.14 -16.32 -11.15
N GLN A 214 4.69 -16.69 -12.35
CA GLN A 214 4.08 -17.99 -12.57
C GLN A 214 5.20 -19.02 -12.64
N GLU A 215 5.20 -20.00 -11.73
CA GLU A 215 6.02 -21.19 -11.92
C GLU A 215 5.60 -21.84 -13.25
N GLU A 216 6.46 -21.76 -14.27
CA GLU A 216 6.28 -22.54 -15.49
C GLU A 216 6.26 -24.01 -15.07
N GLU A 217 5.07 -24.61 -15.11
CA GLU A 217 4.88 -26.05 -15.03
C GLU A 217 5.68 -26.64 -16.20
N THR A 218 6.92 -27.04 -15.93
CA THR A 218 7.80 -27.68 -16.90
C THR A 218 7.24 -29.07 -17.17
N ALA A 219 6.27 -29.10 -18.09
CA ALA A 219 5.81 -30.27 -18.79
C ALA A 219 6.92 -30.78 -19.71
N GLU A 220 8.08 -31.14 -19.17
CA GLU A 220 9.01 -32.03 -19.85
C GLU A 220 8.42 -33.44 -19.77
N LYS A 221 7.60 -33.70 -20.80
CA LYS A 221 7.27 -35.02 -21.31
C LYS A 221 8.41 -35.99 -21.05
N THR A 222 8.14 -36.98 -20.21
CA THR A 222 8.76 -38.30 -20.31
C THR A 222 8.65 -38.75 -21.77
N ILE A 223 9.74 -38.62 -22.52
CA ILE A 223 9.93 -39.37 -23.75
C ILE A 223 10.53 -40.72 -23.31
N GLU A 224 9.82 -41.76 -23.73
CA GLU A 224 10.03 -43.20 -23.50
C GLU A 224 11.49 -43.69 -23.57
#